data_AF-A0A078A205-F1
#
_entry.id   AF-A0A078A205-F1
#
_cell.length_a   1.000
_cell.length_b   1.000
_cell.length_c   1.000
_cell.angle_alpha   90.00
_cell.angle_beta   90.00
_cell.angle_gamma   90.00
#
_symmetry.space_group_name_H-M   'P 1'
#
loop_
_entity.id
_entity.type
_entity.pdbx_description
1 polymer ?
#
loop_
_entity_poly.entity_id
_entity_poly.type
_entity_poly.pdbx_seq_one_letter_code
_entity_poly.pdbx_strand_id
1 'polypeptide(L)'
;MMGSSVQKLSTQAASRDEATVSRYKSMLERLDSKIDKMPKVPDFPKGHEWLNTKDEKDLSLGRELKNKLTVVDFWSSCCINCIHVLAEMEHLEKTFKDRKEVAFVGCHSAKFDNEKDLYMLKQAVIRYDIQHPVFNDRDFIFWQSQDVNCWPTIIIIGPHQKVILKVTGEDNQETLEQMIHAALEHFEGKLDKSDLPVVLEKDKYLAQTDSQSAKPEALREEQIRALRQNLNNPGKVIAIVDTEGLPYPDTTDIIAIADSSNNRFVIVDMNTNKCVDVIGNGKIGFKDGNFQEAEFHHTQGMTHFVNSKGEHCLMVCDTKNHCIREVNLHQKTVKKVAGLPGVRGFDREGGKKPAIEQMIASPWDILHLGDGQFIYANAGTHQIWMLDTEKDRCYRYSGSAAEGNYNAGPTDSQWAQPSGITLGLWNGNPYYFIADSESSCIRAINLKTKEAVGIVGGDSNYRNLFAFGDVDGFGFKARLQHPIGVNYCSLNNQLYVADTYNHKIKVMDFSQEAKNVPVISWIGTSTEKNPRVVDGKKPILNEPNGLWTVVKGGEFKGILVADTGNNCIRMATLDGEVKTLEFKGIPDVRETIQNCDNGVCVPNF
;
A
#
# COMPACT_ATOMS: atom_id res chain seq x y z
N MET A 1 12.27 -46.53 -6.02
CA MET A 1 13.63 -45.94 -6.01
C MET A 1 13.74 -44.92 -7.13
N MET A 2 13.46 -43.66 -6.82
CA MET A 2 14.02 -42.43 -7.38
C MET A 2 13.41 -41.34 -6.49
N GLY A 3 14.27 -40.70 -5.70
CA GLY A 3 13.91 -39.97 -4.49
C GLY A 3 13.26 -38.63 -4.77
N SER A 4 12.22 -38.34 -3.99
CA SER A 4 11.61 -37.04 -3.83
C SER A 4 12.57 -36.10 -3.10
N SER A 5 13.17 -35.16 -3.82
CA SER A 5 13.84 -33.99 -3.26
C SER A 5 12.97 -32.76 -3.54
N VAL A 6 11.79 -32.70 -2.89
CA VAL A 6 11.08 -31.43 -2.71
C VAL A 6 11.63 -30.86 -1.41
N GLN A 7 12.61 -29.97 -1.56
CA GLN A 7 13.15 -29.17 -0.47
C GLN A 7 11.99 -28.37 0.15
N LYS A 8 11.75 -28.60 1.45
CA LYS A 8 10.87 -27.78 2.28
C LYS A 8 11.36 -26.34 2.25
N LEU A 9 10.75 -25.49 1.43
CA LEU A 9 10.72 -24.05 1.62
C LEU A 9 9.48 -23.74 2.47
N SER A 10 9.55 -24.16 3.73
CA SER A 10 8.63 -23.71 4.77
C SER A 10 9.40 -22.73 5.65
N THR A 11 8.81 -21.56 5.89
CA THR A 11 9.13 -20.60 6.95
C THR A 11 9.66 -21.29 8.22
N GLN A 12 10.97 -21.48 8.29
CA GLN A 12 11.69 -21.62 9.54
C GLN A 12 12.13 -20.20 9.85
N ALA A 13 11.77 -19.67 11.03
CA ALA A 13 12.55 -18.62 11.64
C ALA A 13 14.02 -19.05 11.50
N ALA A 14 14.84 -18.25 10.81
CA ALA A 14 16.21 -18.64 10.49
C ALA A 14 16.92 -18.89 11.83
N SER A 15 17.09 -20.16 12.18
CA SER A 15 17.83 -20.53 13.38
C SER A 15 19.23 -19.93 13.26
N ARG A 16 19.65 -19.13 14.24
CA ARG A 16 21.01 -18.60 14.41
C ARG A 16 22.06 -19.49 13.73
N ASP A 17 22.63 -19.03 12.62
CA ASP A 17 23.67 -19.74 11.91
C ASP A 17 25.02 -19.39 12.53
N GLU A 18 25.49 -20.24 13.42
CA GLU A 18 26.75 -20.04 14.14
C GLU A 18 27.96 -19.82 13.21
N ALA A 19 27.96 -20.40 12.00
CA ALA A 19 29.04 -20.20 11.04
C ALA A 19 29.04 -18.76 10.50
N THR A 20 27.85 -18.26 10.13
CA THR A 20 27.67 -16.88 9.66
C THR A 20 27.90 -15.86 10.77
N VAL A 21 27.41 -16.12 11.99
CA VAL A 21 27.69 -15.29 13.18
C VAL A 21 29.19 -15.19 13.43
N SER A 22 29.91 -16.30 13.41
CA SER A 22 31.37 -16.33 13.60
C SER A 22 32.12 -15.52 12.53
N ARG A 23 31.64 -15.56 11.27
CA ARG A 23 32.17 -14.73 10.18
C ARG A 23 31.95 -13.23 10.44
N TYR A 24 30.78 -12.83 10.91
CA TYR A 24 30.49 -11.44 11.26
C TYR A 24 31.29 -10.96 12.46
N LYS A 25 31.53 -11.81 13.48
CA LYS A 25 32.46 -11.49 14.57
C LYS A 25 33.87 -11.21 14.08
N SER A 26 34.39 -12.08 13.20
CA SER A 26 35.71 -11.87 12.60
C SER A 26 35.78 -10.55 11.79
N MET A 27 34.68 -10.15 11.17
CA MET A 27 34.55 -8.85 10.50
C MET A 27 34.55 -7.69 11.52
N LEU A 28 33.83 -7.82 12.63
CA LEU A 28 33.78 -6.82 13.71
C LEU A 28 35.15 -6.60 14.36
N GLU A 29 35.91 -7.67 14.63
CA GLU A 29 37.30 -7.57 15.12
C GLU A 29 38.19 -6.77 14.16
N ARG A 30 38.04 -6.99 12.85
CA ARG A 30 38.76 -6.22 11.83
C ARG A 30 38.32 -4.75 11.79
N LEU A 31 37.03 -4.47 11.97
CA LEU A 31 36.52 -3.09 12.05
C LEU A 31 37.07 -2.38 13.29
N ASP A 32 37.06 -3.04 14.45
CA ASP A 32 37.62 -2.48 15.70
C ASP A 32 39.10 -2.13 15.55
N SER A 33 39.90 -2.96 14.85
CA SER A 33 41.31 -2.65 14.59
C SER A 33 41.55 -1.37 13.76
N LYS A 34 40.51 -0.83 13.12
CA LYS A 34 40.56 0.36 12.27
C LYS A 34 39.62 1.48 12.76
N ILE A 35 39.05 1.35 13.95
CA ILE A 35 37.92 2.17 14.39
C ILE A 35 38.23 3.68 14.44
N ASP A 36 39.47 4.02 14.81
CA ASP A 36 39.96 5.41 14.86
C ASP A 36 40.02 6.08 13.47
N LYS A 37 40.12 5.28 12.41
CA LYS A 37 40.17 5.75 11.01
C LYS A 37 38.80 5.83 10.34
N MET A 38 37.77 5.24 10.94
CA MET A 38 36.42 5.27 10.39
C MET A 38 35.77 6.64 10.66
N PRO A 39 34.89 7.15 9.80
CA PRO A 39 34.09 8.34 10.11
C PRO A 39 33.08 8.02 11.22
N LYS A 40 32.80 8.98 12.11
CA LYS A 40 31.67 8.85 13.04
C LYS A 40 30.38 9.20 12.30
N VAL A 41 29.31 8.49 12.61
CA VAL A 41 27.96 8.86 12.15
C VAL A 41 27.60 10.18 12.86
N PRO A 42 27.28 11.27 12.15
CA PRO A 42 26.78 12.49 12.76
C PRO A 42 25.48 12.22 13.52
N ASP A 43 25.14 13.09 14.46
CA ASP A 43 23.84 12.98 15.13
C ASP A 43 22.68 13.32 14.18
N PHE A 44 21.46 12.95 14.56
CA PHE A 44 20.27 13.32 13.81
C PHE A 44 20.14 14.86 13.72
N PRO A 45 19.87 15.42 12.54
CA PRO A 45 19.71 16.85 12.35
C PRO A 45 18.64 17.45 13.27
N LYS A 46 18.94 18.62 13.87
CA LYS A 46 17.98 19.37 14.69
C LYS A 46 16.95 20.10 13.82
N GLY A 47 15.77 20.38 14.39
CA GLY A 47 14.70 21.10 13.69
C GLY A 47 13.84 20.22 12.79
N HIS A 48 13.92 18.91 13.00
CA HIS A 48 13.13 17.86 12.37
C HIS A 48 12.32 17.15 13.45
N GLU A 49 11.19 16.56 13.06
CA GLU A 49 10.27 15.96 14.01
C GLU A 49 10.55 14.47 14.23
N TRP A 50 10.16 13.99 15.42
CA TRP A 50 10.17 12.59 15.79
C TRP A 50 8.77 12.10 16.09
N LEU A 51 8.44 10.92 15.58
CA LEU A 51 7.24 10.16 15.90
C LEU A 51 7.60 8.92 16.70
N ASN A 52 6.62 8.33 17.36
CA ASN A 52 6.79 7.17 18.24
C ASN A 52 7.78 7.43 19.42
N THR A 53 7.97 8.69 19.79
CA THR A 53 8.74 9.09 20.99
C THR A 53 7.85 9.74 22.03
N LYS A 54 8.25 9.62 23.29
CA LYS A 54 7.60 10.28 24.42
C LYS A 54 7.79 11.79 24.31
N ASP A 55 6.71 12.55 24.41
CA ASP A 55 6.69 14.01 24.37
C ASP A 55 7.44 14.60 23.13
N GLU A 56 7.40 13.88 22.00
CA GLU A 56 8.09 14.26 20.74
C GLU A 56 9.60 14.49 20.92
N LYS A 57 10.20 13.78 21.90
CA LYS A 57 11.59 13.96 22.25
C LYS A 57 12.52 13.52 21.12
N ASP A 58 13.47 14.41 20.79
CA ASP A 58 14.60 14.12 19.91
C ASP A 58 15.49 13.01 20.48
N LEU A 59 15.65 11.93 19.71
CA LEU A 59 16.68 10.92 19.99
C LEU A 59 18.04 11.38 19.47
N SER A 60 19.10 10.99 20.17
CA SER A 60 20.48 11.36 19.84
C SER A 60 21.43 10.17 19.98
N LEU A 61 22.30 10.00 18.98
CA LEU A 61 23.41 9.03 19.01
C LEU A 61 24.43 9.32 20.13
N GLY A 62 24.49 10.57 20.60
CA GLY A 62 25.36 10.99 21.70
C GLY A 62 24.75 10.87 23.09
N ARG A 63 23.44 10.60 23.20
CA ARG A 63 22.70 10.55 24.47
C ARG A 63 21.85 9.28 24.58
N GLU A 64 20.62 9.30 24.10
CA GLU A 64 19.64 8.22 24.26
C GLU A 64 20.05 6.92 23.55
N LEU A 65 20.77 7.03 22.42
CA LEU A 65 21.25 5.89 21.63
C LEU A 65 22.74 5.61 21.85
N LYS A 66 23.37 6.31 22.80
CA LYS A 66 24.81 6.16 23.08
C LYS A 66 25.09 4.73 23.53
N ASN A 67 26.10 4.11 22.93
CA ASN A 67 26.51 2.73 23.20
C ASN A 67 25.42 1.66 22.93
N LYS A 68 24.38 1.96 22.15
CA LYS A 68 23.43 0.95 21.66
C LYS A 68 23.85 0.43 20.28
N LEU A 69 23.34 -0.74 19.89
CA LEU A 69 23.30 -1.17 18.51
C LEU A 69 22.07 -0.52 17.86
N THR A 70 22.28 0.50 17.02
CA THR A 70 21.16 1.22 16.40
C THR A 70 20.98 0.76 14.95
N VAL A 71 19.85 0.11 14.66
CA VAL A 71 19.42 -0.27 13.32
C VAL A 71 18.60 0.89 12.76
N VAL A 72 19.10 1.56 11.72
CA VAL A 72 18.41 2.66 11.06
C VAL A 72 17.94 2.22 9.68
N ASP A 73 16.63 2.25 9.46
CA ASP A 73 15.97 1.97 8.18
C ASP A 73 15.66 3.29 7.46
N PHE A 74 16.27 3.53 6.30
CA PHE A 74 15.97 4.66 5.43
C PHE A 74 14.84 4.31 4.47
N TRP A 75 13.65 4.86 4.71
CA TRP A 75 12.42 4.44 4.04
C TRP A 75 11.58 5.65 3.56
N SER A 76 10.63 5.38 2.65
CA SER A 76 9.57 6.32 2.22
C SER A 76 8.24 5.58 2.24
N SER A 77 7.15 6.28 2.56
CA SER A 77 5.82 5.68 2.72
C SER A 77 5.17 5.21 1.42
N CYS A 78 5.56 5.77 0.28
CA CYS A 78 5.00 5.44 -1.04
C CYS A 78 5.56 4.15 -1.65
N CYS A 79 6.79 3.79 -1.28
CA CYS A 79 7.62 2.83 -1.99
C CYS A 79 7.28 1.39 -1.59
N ILE A 80 6.90 0.57 -2.58
CA ILE A 80 6.53 -0.82 -2.33
C ILE A 80 7.67 -1.64 -1.72
N ASN A 81 8.91 -1.36 -2.12
CA ASN A 81 10.09 -2.05 -1.58
C ASN A 81 10.29 -1.72 -0.08
N CYS A 82 10.03 -0.47 0.32
CA CYS A 82 10.03 -0.09 1.75
C CYS A 82 8.92 -0.80 2.52
N ILE A 83 7.71 -0.89 1.96
CA ILE A 83 6.58 -1.57 2.60
C ILE A 83 6.90 -3.06 2.84
N HIS A 84 7.65 -3.72 1.95
CA HIS A 84 8.12 -5.09 2.18
C HIS A 84 9.12 -5.15 3.35
N VAL A 85 10.09 -4.24 3.40
CA VAL A 85 11.09 -4.18 4.48
C VAL A 85 10.46 -3.88 5.85
N LEU A 86 9.34 -3.16 5.93
CA LEU A 86 8.64 -2.96 7.20
C LEU A 86 8.24 -4.30 7.87
N ALA A 87 7.91 -5.34 7.09
CA ALA A 87 7.65 -6.68 7.64
C ALA A 87 8.92 -7.36 8.17
N GLU A 88 10.07 -7.15 7.50
CA GLU A 88 11.37 -7.60 7.98
C GLU A 88 11.74 -6.90 9.29
N MET A 89 11.51 -5.59 9.39
CA MET A 89 11.74 -4.79 10.59
C MET A 89 10.86 -5.24 11.76
N GLU A 90 9.57 -5.48 11.52
CA GLU A 90 8.65 -6.05 12.52
C GLU A 90 9.13 -7.42 13.03
N HIS A 91 9.64 -8.27 12.13
CA HIS A 91 10.22 -9.55 12.52
C HIS A 91 11.44 -9.35 13.42
N LEU A 92 12.38 -8.49 13.03
CA LEU A 92 13.59 -8.22 13.81
C LEU A 92 13.26 -7.63 15.18
N GLU A 93 12.30 -6.70 15.26
CA GLU A 93 11.83 -6.14 16.53
C GLU A 93 11.25 -7.21 17.45
N LYS A 94 10.45 -8.14 16.92
CA LYS A 94 9.91 -9.27 17.70
C LYS A 94 11.02 -10.21 18.17
N THR A 95 12.00 -10.49 17.32
CA THR A 95 13.13 -11.37 17.62
C THR A 95 14.03 -10.76 18.71
N PHE A 96 14.25 -9.44 18.68
CA PHE A 96 15.14 -8.73 19.62
C PHE A 96 14.40 -7.95 20.71
N LYS A 97 13.10 -8.18 20.92
CA LYS A 97 12.26 -7.42 21.87
C LYS A 97 12.81 -7.35 23.30
N ASP A 98 13.48 -8.41 23.75
CA ASP A 98 14.03 -8.52 25.11
C ASP A 98 15.48 -7.99 25.21
N ARG A 99 16.04 -7.48 24.09
CA ARG A 99 17.41 -6.96 23.98
C ARG A 99 17.40 -5.43 23.91
N LYS A 100 17.35 -4.79 25.08
CA LYS A 100 17.40 -3.31 25.24
C LYS A 100 18.67 -2.66 24.69
N GLU A 101 19.68 -3.46 24.37
CA GLU A 101 20.89 -3.03 23.68
C GLU A 101 20.66 -2.70 22.20
N VAL A 102 19.59 -3.21 21.59
CA VAL A 102 19.23 -2.99 20.19
C VAL A 102 18.15 -1.91 20.11
N ALA A 103 18.39 -0.89 19.31
CA ALA A 103 17.48 0.21 19.04
C ALA A 103 17.11 0.21 17.56
N PHE A 104 15.83 0.19 17.24
CA PHE A 104 15.34 0.35 15.87
C PHE A 104 14.91 1.81 15.67
N VAL A 105 15.25 2.39 14.53
CA VAL A 105 14.88 3.76 14.15
C VAL A 105 14.52 3.79 12.66
N GLY A 106 13.35 4.30 12.32
CA GLY A 106 12.98 4.58 10.94
C GLY A 106 13.40 6.00 10.57
N CYS A 107 14.31 6.16 9.63
CA CYS A 107 14.64 7.45 9.02
C CYS A 107 13.78 7.65 7.78
N HIS A 108 12.63 8.30 7.96
CA HIS A 108 11.73 8.62 6.86
C HIS A 108 12.36 9.70 5.99
N SER A 109 12.73 9.34 4.76
CA SER A 109 13.31 10.23 3.76
C SER A 109 12.32 10.33 2.59
N ALA A 110 11.56 11.41 2.55
CA ALA A 110 10.38 11.57 1.69
C ALA A 110 10.72 11.66 0.20
N LYS A 111 10.22 10.73 -0.63
CA LYS A 111 10.34 10.83 -2.10
C LYS A 111 9.46 11.95 -2.66
N PHE A 112 8.20 12.00 -2.25
CA PHE A 112 7.19 12.96 -2.73
C PHE A 112 6.99 14.13 -1.76
N ASP A 113 6.44 15.25 -2.26
CA ASP A 113 6.21 16.44 -1.43
C ASP A 113 5.14 16.20 -0.36
N ASN A 114 4.11 15.40 -0.66
CA ASN A 114 3.08 15.00 0.30
C ASN A 114 3.67 14.30 1.54
N GLU A 115 4.68 13.44 1.35
CA GLU A 115 5.27 12.65 2.42
C GLU A 115 6.10 13.50 3.40
N LYS A 116 6.54 14.70 3.00
CA LYS A 116 7.28 15.62 3.88
C LYS A 116 6.42 16.18 5.00
N ASP A 117 5.10 16.20 4.81
CA ASP A 117 4.16 16.70 5.80
C ASP A 117 4.07 15.74 6.99
N LEU A 118 4.22 16.28 8.20
CA LEU A 118 4.25 15.48 9.43
C LEU A 118 2.94 14.71 9.67
N TYR A 119 1.80 15.32 9.32
CA TYR A 119 0.52 14.65 9.50
C TYR A 119 0.40 13.45 8.56
N MET A 120 0.85 13.58 7.30
CA MET A 120 0.88 12.46 6.36
C MET A 120 1.80 11.35 6.83
N LEU A 121 3.02 11.69 7.29
CA LEU A 121 3.93 10.72 7.87
C LEU A 121 3.31 10.01 9.09
N LYS A 122 2.62 10.75 9.97
CA LYS A 122 1.91 10.16 11.12
C LYS A 122 0.81 9.20 10.68
N GLN A 123 0.05 9.54 9.63
CA GLN A 123 -0.95 8.61 9.07
C GLN A 123 -0.28 7.35 8.52
N ALA A 124 0.85 7.47 7.82
CA ALA A 124 1.60 6.31 7.32
C ALA A 124 2.14 5.41 8.44
N VAL A 125 2.70 6.01 9.51
CA VAL A 125 3.17 5.27 10.71
C VAL A 125 2.04 4.45 11.34
N ILE A 126 0.85 5.04 11.47
CA ILE A 126 -0.33 4.34 12.02
C ILE A 126 -0.83 3.26 11.05
N ARG A 127 -0.95 3.59 9.75
CA ARG A 127 -1.46 2.69 8.69
C ARG A 127 -0.61 1.43 8.54
N TYR A 128 0.71 1.57 8.62
CA TYR A 128 1.66 0.47 8.51
C TYR A 128 2.05 -0.17 9.86
N ASP A 129 1.44 0.27 10.96
CA ASP A 129 1.68 -0.24 12.33
C ASP A 129 3.16 -0.21 12.76
N ILE A 130 3.87 0.86 12.41
CA ILE A 130 5.29 1.01 12.74
C ILE A 130 5.44 1.25 14.25
N GLN A 131 6.23 0.40 14.93
CA GLN A 131 6.37 0.42 16.40
C GLN A 131 7.67 1.06 16.90
N HIS A 132 8.66 1.27 16.02
CA HIS A 132 9.91 1.94 16.36
C HIS A 132 9.82 3.47 16.23
N PRO A 133 10.69 4.24 16.92
CA PRO A 133 10.87 5.68 16.69
C PRO A 133 11.10 6.03 15.22
N VAL A 134 10.42 7.06 14.71
CA VAL A 134 10.56 7.52 13.33
C VAL A 134 11.06 8.96 13.31
N PHE A 135 12.16 9.20 12.60
CA PHE A 135 12.73 10.51 12.33
C PHE A 135 12.30 11.03 10.96
N ASN A 136 11.75 12.24 10.88
CA ASN A 136 11.33 12.87 9.63
C ASN A 136 12.50 13.62 8.94
N ASP A 137 13.31 12.90 8.16
CA ASP A 137 14.40 13.46 7.34
C ASP A 137 13.89 14.04 6.01
N ARG A 138 12.85 14.88 6.07
CA ARG A 138 12.20 15.51 4.90
C ARG A 138 13.14 16.28 3.95
N ASP A 139 14.31 16.69 4.46
CA ASP A 139 15.31 17.49 3.74
C ASP A 139 16.53 16.64 3.32
N PHE A 140 16.48 15.31 3.50
CA PHE A 140 17.54 14.35 3.13
C PHE A 140 18.90 14.60 3.79
N ILE A 141 18.94 15.28 4.93
CA ILE A 141 20.21 15.67 5.56
C ILE A 141 20.91 14.44 6.13
N PHE A 142 20.17 13.59 6.85
CA PHE A 142 20.75 12.38 7.42
C PHE A 142 21.03 11.34 6.34
N TRP A 143 20.10 11.15 5.40
CA TRP A 143 20.25 10.32 4.20
C TRP A 143 21.54 10.62 3.45
N GLN A 144 21.79 11.90 3.11
CA GLN A 144 22.99 12.31 2.37
C GLN A 144 24.25 12.11 3.20
N SER A 145 24.19 12.38 4.52
CA SER A 145 25.34 12.18 5.40
C SER A 145 25.82 10.73 5.50
N GLN A 146 24.96 9.77 5.17
CA GLN A 146 25.24 8.33 5.18
C GLN A 146 25.46 7.75 3.76
N ASP A 147 25.62 8.61 2.75
CA ASP A 147 25.78 8.24 1.33
C ASP A 147 24.70 7.25 0.87
N VAL A 148 23.45 7.46 1.30
CA VAL A 148 22.31 6.63 0.88
C VAL A 148 21.87 7.07 -0.52
N ASN A 149 21.47 6.12 -1.36
CA ASN A 149 21.08 6.38 -2.74
C ASN A 149 19.97 5.45 -3.25
N CYS A 150 19.35 4.68 -2.36
CA CYS A 150 18.33 3.70 -2.71
C CYS A 150 17.41 3.46 -1.50
N TRP A 151 16.11 3.46 -1.77
CA TRP A 151 15.08 3.05 -0.82
C TRP A 151 14.75 1.56 -1.02
N PRO A 152 14.63 0.77 0.07
CA PRO A 152 15.13 1.04 1.41
C PRO A 152 16.66 0.86 1.49
N THR A 153 17.28 1.42 2.51
CA THR A 153 18.65 1.11 2.92
C THR A 153 18.68 0.98 4.43
N ILE A 154 19.30 -0.07 4.95
CA ILE A 154 19.42 -0.29 6.38
C ILE A 154 20.89 -0.18 6.78
N ILE A 155 21.17 0.59 7.83
CA ILE A 155 22.49 0.62 8.47
C ILE A 155 22.40 0.11 9.90
N ILE A 156 23.45 -0.55 10.37
CA ILE A 156 23.64 -0.85 11.79
C ILE A 156 24.79 0.01 12.30
N ILE A 157 24.52 0.79 13.35
CA ILE A 157 25.49 1.64 14.03
C ILE A 157 25.89 0.94 15.33
N GLY A 158 27.19 0.68 15.49
CA GLY A 158 27.75 0.09 16.71
C GLY A 158 27.96 1.11 17.84
N PRO A 159 28.38 0.66 19.04
CA PRO A 159 28.47 1.50 20.24
C PRO A 159 29.45 2.67 20.13
N HIS A 160 30.41 2.61 19.21
CA HIS A 160 31.37 3.67 18.95
C HIS A 160 30.87 4.76 17.97
N GLN A 161 29.57 4.76 17.66
CA GLN A 161 28.93 5.66 16.68
C GLN A 161 29.53 5.49 15.27
N LYS A 162 29.73 4.23 14.87
CA LYS A 162 30.27 3.82 13.56
C LYS A 162 29.31 2.89 12.88
N VAL A 163 29.15 3.02 11.57
CA VAL A 163 28.44 2.03 10.76
C VAL A 163 29.24 0.72 10.76
N ILE A 164 28.63 -0.37 11.21
CA ILE A 164 29.20 -1.72 11.22
C ILE A 164 28.62 -2.61 10.11
N LEU A 165 27.44 -2.26 9.58
CA LEU A 165 26.82 -2.88 8.42
C LEU A 165 25.98 -1.84 7.66
N LYS A 166 25.98 -1.92 6.32
CA LYS A 166 25.06 -1.21 5.43
C LYS A 166 24.58 -2.19 4.38
N VAL A 167 23.26 -2.35 4.26
CA VAL A 167 22.60 -3.17 3.24
C VAL A 167 21.62 -2.29 2.46
N THR A 168 21.46 -2.56 1.18
CA THR A 168 20.65 -1.76 0.27
C THR A 168 19.62 -2.64 -0.40
N GLY A 169 18.41 -2.12 -0.56
CA GLY A 169 17.26 -2.86 -1.06
C GLY A 169 16.60 -3.72 0.01
N GLU A 170 15.70 -4.56 -0.46
CA GLU A 170 14.85 -5.48 0.32
C GLU A 170 15.47 -6.89 0.42
N ASP A 171 14.83 -7.76 1.21
CA ASP A 171 15.20 -9.17 1.44
C ASP A 171 16.54 -9.35 2.17
N ASN A 172 16.83 -8.48 3.14
CA ASN A 172 18.07 -8.49 3.93
C ASN A 172 17.89 -9.00 5.37
N GLN A 173 16.68 -9.43 5.75
CA GLN A 173 16.32 -9.87 7.11
C GLN A 173 17.36 -10.82 7.75
N GLU A 174 17.73 -11.91 7.08
CA GLU A 174 18.68 -12.88 7.62
C GLU A 174 20.07 -12.25 7.86
N THR A 175 20.54 -11.43 6.92
CA THR A 175 21.81 -10.70 7.05
C THR A 175 21.79 -9.75 8.25
N LEU A 176 20.69 -9.01 8.42
CA LEU A 176 20.50 -8.11 9.56
C LEU A 176 20.48 -8.87 10.89
N GLU A 177 19.69 -9.94 10.97
CA GLU A 177 19.55 -10.77 12.17
C GLU A 177 20.87 -11.38 12.62
N GLN A 178 21.60 -12.03 11.70
CA GLN A 178 22.90 -12.64 12.02
C GLN A 178 23.95 -11.59 12.42
N MET A 179 23.93 -10.40 11.80
CA MET A 179 24.83 -9.32 12.16
C MET A 179 24.51 -8.76 13.56
N ILE A 180 23.23 -8.59 13.91
CA ILE A 180 22.82 -8.15 15.25
C ILE A 180 23.27 -9.17 16.30
N HIS A 181 23.06 -10.46 16.08
CA HIS A 181 23.57 -11.51 16.99
C HIS A 181 25.09 -11.43 17.18
N ALA A 182 25.85 -11.34 16.08
CA ALA A 182 27.30 -11.23 16.13
C ALA A 182 27.76 -9.98 16.90
N ALA A 183 27.10 -8.84 16.68
CA ALA A 183 27.42 -7.58 17.37
C ALA A 183 27.08 -7.62 18.86
N LEU A 184 25.97 -8.24 19.26
CA LEU A 184 25.58 -8.41 20.67
C LEU A 184 26.60 -9.25 21.44
N GLU A 185 27.16 -10.28 20.82
CA GLU A 185 28.20 -11.11 21.41
C GLU A 185 29.57 -10.42 21.41
N HIS A 186 29.92 -9.72 20.33
CA HIS A 186 31.21 -9.03 20.21
C HIS A 186 31.36 -7.84 21.16
N PHE A 187 30.28 -7.08 21.37
CA PHE A 187 30.27 -5.91 22.25
C PHE A 187 29.68 -6.19 23.64
N GLU A 188 29.63 -7.46 24.06
CA GLU A 188 29.11 -7.84 25.37
C GLU A 188 29.76 -7.01 26.50
N GLY A 189 28.93 -6.53 27.43
CA GLY A 189 29.36 -5.69 28.55
C GLY A 189 29.65 -4.22 28.21
N LYS A 190 29.69 -3.84 26.93
CA LYS A 190 29.90 -2.44 26.48
C LYS A 190 28.61 -1.73 26.05
N LEU A 191 27.55 -2.49 25.80
CA LEU A 191 26.29 -1.97 25.29
C LEU A 191 25.39 -1.41 26.38
N ASP A 192 24.73 -0.29 26.09
CA ASP A 192 23.76 0.32 27.00
C ASP A 192 22.42 -0.41 26.98
N LYS A 193 21.87 -0.66 28.18
CA LYS A 193 20.62 -1.42 28.40
C LYS A 193 19.46 -0.54 28.87
N SER A 194 19.60 0.79 28.82
CA SER A 194 18.54 1.71 29.22
C SER A 194 17.34 1.64 28.26
N ASP A 195 16.14 1.90 28.76
CA ASP A 195 14.94 1.95 27.93
C ASP A 195 14.92 3.23 27.07
N LEU A 196 14.44 3.09 25.84
CA LEU A 196 14.18 4.25 24.98
C LEU A 196 12.84 4.91 25.36
N PRO A 197 12.72 6.23 25.21
CA PRO A 197 11.49 6.95 25.50
C PRO A 197 10.48 6.77 24.35
N VAL A 198 9.95 5.56 24.16
CA VAL A 198 9.00 5.22 23.08
C VAL A 198 7.56 5.38 23.56
N VAL A 199 6.74 6.07 22.76
CA VAL A 199 5.26 6.14 22.93
C VAL A 199 4.66 6.17 21.54
N LEU A 200 3.90 5.14 21.16
CA LEU A 200 3.42 4.96 19.79
C LEU A 200 2.38 6.01 19.38
N GLU A 201 2.45 6.48 18.14
CA GLU A 201 1.46 7.39 17.58
C GLU A 201 0.06 6.77 17.53
N LYS A 202 -0.02 5.45 17.32
CA LYS A 202 -1.26 4.69 17.37
C LYS A 202 -1.91 4.74 18.76
N ASP A 203 -1.12 4.56 19.81
CA ASP A 203 -1.61 4.64 21.19
C ASP A 203 -2.05 6.06 21.55
N LYS A 204 -1.28 7.07 21.11
CA LYS A 204 -1.66 8.49 21.26
C LYS A 204 -2.99 8.78 20.55
N TYR A 205 -3.18 8.25 19.35
CA TYR A 205 -4.40 8.38 18.58
C TYR A 205 -5.59 7.69 19.27
N LEU A 206 -5.42 6.44 19.72
CA LEU A 206 -6.46 5.69 20.43
C LEU A 206 -6.84 6.33 21.77
N ALA A 207 -5.87 6.84 22.53
CA ALA A 207 -6.15 7.55 23.78
C ALA A 207 -6.98 8.83 23.56
N GLN A 208 -6.78 9.52 22.42
CA GLN A 208 -7.60 10.66 22.04
C GLN A 208 -9.04 10.23 21.71
N THR A 209 -9.23 9.07 21.07
CA THR A 209 -10.56 8.56 20.69
C THR A 209 -11.34 7.88 21.81
N ASP A 210 -10.64 7.20 22.73
CA ASP A 210 -11.24 6.36 23.79
C ASP A 210 -11.54 7.14 25.07
N SER A 211 -11.00 8.36 25.20
CA SER A 211 -11.37 9.20 26.33
C SER A 211 -12.85 9.58 26.24
N GLN A 212 -13.69 8.86 26.98
CA GLN A 212 -15.06 9.28 27.37
C GLN A 212 -15.06 10.63 28.13
N SER A 213 -13.88 11.22 28.36
CA SER A 213 -13.61 12.54 28.91
C SER A 213 -12.96 13.53 27.92
N ALA A 214 -12.74 13.18 26.65
CA ALA A 214 -12.51 14.18 25.62
C ALA A 214 -13.75 15.07 25.58
N LYS A 215 -13.61 16.30 26.07
CA LYS A 215 -14.65 17.31 25.90
C LYS A 215 -15.00 17.33 24.41
N PRO A 216 -16.29 17.27 24.02
CA PRO A 216 -16.73 17.38 22.63
C PRO A 216 -16.16 18.62 21.89
N GLU A 217 -15.66 19.60 22.65
CA GLU A 217 -14.98 20.80 22.18
C GLU A 217 -13.56 20.56 21.63
N ALA A 218 -12.92 19.41 21.91
CA ALA A 218 -11.53 19.10 21.52
C ALA A 218 -11.39 18.26 20.24
N LEU A 219 -12.41 17.47 19.87
CA LEU A 219 -12.46 16.71 18.62
C LEU A 219 -13.49 17.37 17.69
N ARG A 220 -13.13 17.62 16.43
CA ARG A 220 -14.05 18.24 15.47
C ARG A 220 -15.17 17.25 15.12
N GLU A 221 -16.40 17.73 14.90
CA GLU A 221 -17.54 16.89 14.53
C GLU A 221 -17.29 15.99 13.30
N GLU A 222 -16.47 16.45 12.35
CA GLU A 222 -16.04 15.70 11.17
C GLU A 222 -15.19 14.47 11.53
N GLN A 223 -14.29 14.58 12.52
CA GLN A 223 -13.48 13.45 13.00
C GLN A 223 -14.35 12.44 13.75
N ILE A 224 -15.31 12.91 14.53
CA ILE A 224 -16.31 12.06 15.21
C ILE A 224 -17.19 11.34 14.17
N ARG A 225 -17.56 12.00 13.07
CA ARG A 225 -18.33 11.40 11.97
C ARG A 225 -17.55 10.28 11.27
N ALA A 226 -16.27 10.51 10.92
CA ALA A 226 -15.42 9.50 10.30
C ALA A 226 -15.22 8.28 11.22
N LEU A 227 -14.97 8.51 12.52
CA LEU A 227 -14.84 7.45 13.52
C LEU A 227 -16.12 6.62 13.70
N ARG A 228 -17.32 7.19 13.46
CA ARG A 228 -18.61 6.50 13.60
C ARG A 228 -18.93 5.53 12.45
N GLN A 229 -18.26 5.63 11.31
CA GLN A 229 -18.52 4.75 10.17
C GLN A 229 -17.82 3.39 10.29
N ASN A 230 -16.90 3.22 11.24
CA ASN A 230 -16.10 2.01 11.45
C ASN A 230 -15.33 1.54 10.19
N LEU A 231 -15.03 2.45 9.28
CA LEU A 231 -14.09 2.26 8.18
C LEU A 231 -12.71 2.80 8.58
N ASN A 232 -11.66 2.19 8.05
CA ASN A 232 -10.28 2.54 8.33
C ASN A 232 -9.44 2.38 7.05
N ASN A 233 -9.02 3.52 6.51
CA ASN A 233 -8.33 3.66 5.23
C ASN A 233 -8.92 2.80 4.11
N PRO A 234 -10.17 3.05 3.67
CA PRO A 234 -10.74 2.28 2.58
C PRO A 234 -9.92 2.50 1.29
N GLY A 235 -9.32 1.44 0.75
CA GLY A 235 -8.40 1.53 -0.41
C GLY A 235 -9.09 1.45 -1.76
N LYS A 236 -10.21 0.73 -1.85
CA LYS A 236 -10.98 0.53 -3.10
C LYS A 236 -12.48 0.52 -2.80
N VAL A 237 -13.27 1.00 -3.76
CA VAL A 237 -14.73 0.89 -3.77
C VAL A 237 -15.18 0.51 -5.16
N ILE A 238 -16.16 -0.39 -5.26
CA ILE A 238 -16.85 -0.73 -6.52
C ILE A 238 -18.36 -0.85 -6.26
N ALA A 239 -19.18 -0.58 -7.27
CA ALA A 239 -20.57 -1.02 -7.26
C ALA A 239 -20.70 -2.42 -7.87
N ILE A 240 -21.54 -3.26 -7.29
CA ILE A 240 -21.97 -4.52 -7.92
C ILE A 240 -22.81 -4.16 -9.14
N VAL A 241 -22.68 -4.91 -10.22
CA VAL A 241 -23.41 -4.70 -11.47
C VAL A 241 -24.38 -5.85 -11.73
N ASP A 242 -25.55 -5.54 -12.31
CA ASP A 242 -26.65 -6.51 -12.49
C ASP A 242 -26.53 -7.38 -13.76
N THR A 243 -25.42 -7.34 -14.50
CA THR A 243 -25.32 -8.01 -15.81
C THR A 243 -23.91 -8.49 -16.17
N GLU A 244 -23.85 -9.54 -17.00
CA GLU A 244 -22.65 -9.96 -17.73
C GLU A 244 -22.45 -9.08 -18.97
N GLY A 245 -21.21 -8.61 -19.21
CA GLY A 245 -20.82 -7.89 -20.42
C GLY A 245 -20.23 -6.50 -20.17
N LEU A 246 -19.11 -6.21 -20.83
CA LEU A 246 -18.49 -4.88 -20.89
C LEU A 246 -18.99 -4.12 -22.15
N PRO A 247 -19.20 -2.79 -22.09
CA PRO A 247 -19.15 -1.94 -20.91
C PRO A 247 -20.49 -1.97 -20.14
N TYR A 248 -20.38 -2.04 -18.80
CA TYR A 248 -21.49 -2.20 -17.85
C TYR A 248 -22.72 -1.29 -18.14
N PRO A 249 -23.94 -1.84 -18.24
CA PRO A 249 -25.12 -1.05 -18.61
C PRO A 249 -25.68 -0.21 -17.45
N ASP A 250 -25.66 -0.72 -16.21
CA ASP A 250 -26.14 -0.02 -15.00
C ASP A 250 -25.49 -0.58 -13.72
N THR A 251 -25.27 0.29 -12.74
CA THR A 251 -24.78 -0.07 -11.41
C THR A 251 -25.93 -0.34 -10.45
N THR A 252 -25.76 -1.32 -9.56
CA THR A 252 -26.68 -1.52 -8.43
C THR A 252 -26.43 -0.48 -7.34
N ASP A 253 -27.29 -0.45 -6.32
CA ASP A 253 -27.03 0.33 -5.10
C ASP A 253 -26.21 -0.46 -4.07
N ILE A 254 -25.83 -1.70 -4.39
CA ILE A 254 -24.93 -2.50 -3.56
C ILE A 254 -23.49 -2.17 -3.94
N ILE A 255 -22.70 -1.72 -2.98
CA ILE A 255 -21.28 -1.44 -3.18
C ILE A 255 -20.44 -2.32 -2.26
N ALA A 256 -19.24 -2.65 -2.73
CA ALA A 256 -18.21 -3.33 -1.97
C ALA A 256 -17.05 -2.37 -1.70
N ILE A 257 -16.59 -2.33 -0.46
CA ILE A 257 -15.53 -1.45 0.03
C ILE A 257 -14.40 -2.32 0.56
N ALA A 258 -13.17 -2.09 0.10
CA ALA A 258 -11.97 -2.66 0.70
C ALA A 258 -11.62 -1.80 1.91
N ASP A 259 -11.94 -2.27 3.11
CA ASP A 259 -11.68 -1.59 4.38
C ASP A 259 -10.26 -1.98 4.84
N SER A 260 -9.27 -1.44 4.14
CA SER A 260 -7.92 -2.01 4.03
C SER A 260 -7.20 -2.14 5.37
N SER A 261 -7.20 -1.10 6.20
CA SER A 261 -6.52 -1.12 7.50
C SER A 261 -7.27 -1.94 8.55
N ASN A 262 -8.54 -2.25 8.30
CA ASN A 262 -9.34 -3.18 9.09
C ASN A 262 -9.29 -4.62 8.54
N ASN A 263 -8.49 -4.90 7.50
CA ASN A 263 -8.25 -6.23 6.93
C ASN A 263 -9.53 -7.01 6.55
N ARG A 264 -10.49 -6.31 5.94
CA ARG A 264 -11.78 -6.89 5.55
C ARG A 264 -12.37 -6.20 4.33
N PHE A 265 -13.49 -6.73 3.83
CA PHE A 265 -14.37 -6.03 2.92
C PHE A 265 -15.73 -5.79 3.55
N VAL A 266 -16.38 -4.69 3.18
CA VAL A 266 -17.72 -4.32 3.65
C VAL A 266 -18.65 -4.19 2.45
N ILE A 267 -19.79 -4.87 2.50
CA ILE A 267 -20.86 -4.73 1.52
C ILE A 267 -21.92 -3.81 2.13
N VAL A 268 -22.30 -2.75 1.43
CA VAL A 268 -23.34 -1.82 1.87
C VAL A 268 -24.35 -1.56 0.77
N ASP A 269 -25.58 -1.28 1.17
CA ASP A 269 -26.66 -0.82 0.29
C ASP A 269 -26.78 0.70 0.42
N MET A 270 -26.52 1.42 -0.67
CA MET A 270 -26.58 2.89 -0.74
C MET A 270 -28.01 3.43 -0.69
N ASN A 271 -29.04 2.64 -1.01
CA ASN A 271 -30.44 3.08 -0.88
C ASN A 271 -30.84 3.17 0.60
N THR A 272 -30.47 2.14 1.36
CA THR A 272 -30.82 2.06 2.79
C THR A 272 -29.72 2.63 3.70
N ASN A 273 -28.53 2.88 3.15
CA ASN A 273 -27.31 3.25 3.88
C ASN A 273 -26.93 2.24 4.96
N LYS A 274 -27.21 0.95 4.75
CA LYS A 274 -26.97 -0.12 5.73
C LYS A 274 -25.87 -1.06 5.27
N CYS A 275 -25.09 -1.53 6.23
CA CYS A 275 -24.23 -2.69 6.06
C CYS A 275 -25.09 -3.92 5.74
N VAL A 276 -24.72 -4.61 4.66
CA VAL A 276 -25.36 -5.85 4.18
C VAL A 276 -24.54 -7.05 4.63
N ASP A 277 -23.22 -6.98 4.49
CA ASP A 277 -22.33 -8.07 4.90
C ASP A 277 -20.91 -7.55 5.21
N VAL A 278 -20.17 -8.35 5.98
CA VAL A 278 -18.76 -8.10 6.29
C VAL A 278 -17.98 -9.37 5.99
N ILE A 279 -16.92 -9.22 5.20
CA ILE A 279 -16.14 -10.32 4.64
C ILE A 279 -14.74 -10.23 5.25
N GLY A 280 -14.45 -11.13 6.17
CA GLY A 280 -13.22 -11.14 6.95
C GLY A 280 -13.46 -10.73 8.40
N ASN A 281 -12.75 -11.37 9.33
CA ASN A 281 -12.87 -11.12 10.77
C ASN A 281 -12.04 -9.92 11.27
N GLY A 282 -11.28 -9.29 10.37
CA GLY A 282 -10.42 -8.13 10.63
C GLY A 282 -9.06 -8.44 11.26
N LYS A 283 -8.76 -9.70 11.58
CA LYS A 283 -7.41 -10.13 11.98
C LYS A 283 -6.49 -10.14 10.76
N ILE A 284 -5.27 -9.67 10.96
CA ILE A 284 -4.18 -9.84 9.99
C ILE A 284 -3.85 -11.34 9.92
N GLY A 285 -3.99 -11.92 8.74
CA GLY A 285 -3.69 -13.33 8.53
C GLY A 285 -4.06 -13.80 7.14
N PHE A 286 -3.94 -15.11 6.93
CA PHE A 286 -4.39 -15.77 5.72
C PHE A 286 -5.21 -17.01 6.08
N LYS A 287 -6.53 -16.86 6.01
CA LYS A 287 -7.48 -17.95 6.23
C LYS A 287 -8.61 -17.85 5.23
N ASP A 288 -8.86 -18.93 4.50
CA ASP A 288 -10.05 -19.13 3.67
C ASP A 288 -11.21 -19.66 4.55
N GLY A 289 -12.42 -19.72 4.00
CA GLY A 289 -13.59 -20.27 4.71
C GLY A 289 -14.83 -19.44 4.46
N ASN A 290 -15.74 -19.41 5.44
CA ASN A 290 -16.87 -18.48 5.40
C ASN A 290 -16.40 -17.04 5.70
N PHE A 291 -17.29 -16.06 5.49
CA PHE A 291 -16.97 -14.65 5.70
C PHE A 291 -16.48 -14.31 7.12
N GLN A 292 -16.96 -14.99 8.17
CA GLN A 292 -16.57 -14.72 9.56
C GLN A 292 -15.24 -15.39 9.95
N GLU A 293 -14.81 -16.40 9.20
CA GLU A 293 -13.55 -17.10 9.42
C GLU A 293 -12.40 -16.53 8.61
N ALA A 294 -12.71 -15.89 7.48
CA ALA A 294 -11.71 -15.41 6.56
C ALA A 294 -10.80 -14.36 7.21
N GLU A 295 -9.52 -14.44 6.89
CA GLU A 295 -8.48 -13.49 7.30
C GLU A 295 -7.78 -12.97 6.06
N PHE A 296 -7.52 -11.67 6.07
CA PHE A 296 -6.84 -10.95 5.00
C PHE A 296 -5.69 -10.11 5.59
N HIS A 297 -4.88 -9.53 4.71
CA HIS A 297 -3.80 -8.64 5.10
C HIS A 297 -3.71 -7.45 4.15
N HIS A 298 -4.23 -6.31 4.61
CA HIS A 298 -4.20 -5.01 3.92
C HIS A 298 -4.66 -5.07 2.46
N THR A 299 -5.94 -5.43 2.27
CA THR A 299 -6.58 -5.64 0.97
C THR A 299 -6.68 -4.36 0.15
N GLN A 300 -6.62 -4.47 -1.18
CA GLN A 300 -6.73 -3.32 -2.09
C GLN A 300 -7.77 -3.58 -3.19
N GLY A 301 -7.31 -3.82 -4.41
CA GLY A 301 -8.11 -4.01 -5.61
C GLY A 301 -9.20 -5.05 -5.51
N MET A 302 -10.31 -4.79 -6.20
CA MET A 302 -11.35 -5.76 -6.41
C MET A 302 -12.10 -5.50 -7.72
N THR A 303 -12.69 -6.55 -8.27
CA THR A 303 -13.65 -6.47 -9.37
C THR A 303 -14.81 -7.40 -9.10
N HIS A 304 -16.01 -6.98 -9.48
CA HIS A 304 -17.18 -7.84 -9.51
C HIS A 304 -17.20 -8.67 -10.80
N PHE A 305 -17.69 -9.90 -10.70
CA PHE A 305 -18.02 -10.76 -11.83
C PHE A 305 -19.14 -11.74 -11.44
N VAL A 306 -19.77 -12.36 -12.43
CA VAL A 306 -20.71 -13.47 -12.24
C VAL A 306 -19.99 -14.74 -12.67
N ASN A 307 -19.95 -15.76 -11.81
CA ASN A 307 -19.28 -17.01 -12.12
C ASN A 307 -20.12 -17.88 -13.07
N SER A 308 -19.56 -19.00 -13.57
CA SER A 308 -20.26 -19.91 -14.50
C SER A 308 -21.53 -20.57 -13.96
N LYS A 309 -21.83 -20.43 -12.66
CA LYS A 309 -23.08 -20.88 -12.02
C LYS A 309 -24.12 -19.76 -11.89
N GLY A 310 -23.83 -18.56 -12.39
CA GLY A 310 -24.71 -17.39 -12.24
C GLY A 310 -24.63 -16.74 -10.86
N GLU A 311 -23.59 -17.02 -10.07
CA GLU A 311 -23.42 -16.43 -8.73
C GLU A 311 -22.55 -15.18 -8.80
N HIS A 312 -22.97 -14.09 -8.14
CA HIS A 312 -22.17 -12.89 -7.97
C HIS A 312 -20.95 -13.17 -7.07
N CYS A 313 -19.78 -12.82 -7.59
CA CYS A 313 -18.49 -12.99 -6.95
C CYS A 313 -17.69 -11.69 -7.00
N LEU A 314 -16.73 -11.56 -6.08
CA LEU A 314 -15.65 -10.59 -6.17
C LEU A 314 -14.34 -11.34 -6.37
N MET A 315 -13.51 -10.87 -7.29
CA MET A 315 -12.09 -11.22 -7.31
C MET A 315 -11.33 -10.11 -6.59
N VAL A 316 -10.61 -10.45 -5.52
CA VAL A 316 -9.99 -9.48 -4.62
C VAL A 316 -8.48 -9.67 -4.51
N CYS A 317 -7.77 -8.56 -4.41
CA CYS A 317 -6.33 -8.51 -4.14
C CYS A 317 -6.08 -8.47 -2.63
N ASP A 318 -5.51 -9.55 -2.10
CA ASP A 318 -5.06 -9.69 -0.73
C ASP A 318 -3.57 -9.32 -0.67
N THR A 319 -3.31 -8.01 -0.75
CA THR A 319 -2.05 -7.42 -1.23
C THR A 319 -0.84 -7.82 -0.38
N LYS A 320 -0.90 -7.68 0.96
CA LYS A 320 0.23 -8.05 1.83
C LYS A 320 0.36 -9.56 2.07
N ASN A 321 -0.66 -10.34 1.72
CA ASN A 321 -0.53 -11.79 1.62
C ASN A 321 0.03 -12.25 0.26
N HIS A 322 0.23 -11.32 -0.67
CA HIS A 322 0.65 -11.58 -2.05
C HIS A 322 -0.23 -12.63 -2.75
N CYS A 323 -1.54 -12.51 -2.56
CA CYS A 323 -2.53 -13.47 -3.06
C CYS A 323 -3.70 -12.78 -3.76
N ILE A 324 -4.38 -13.53 -4.63
CA ILE A 324 -5.68 -13.19 -5.19
C ILE A 324 -6.69 -14.20 -4.66
N ARG A 325 -7.84 -13.71 -4.18
CA ARG A 325 -8.90 -14.51 -3.56
C ARG A 325 -10.21 -14.30 -4.32
N GLU A 326 -11.01 -15.35 -4.44
CA GLU A 326 -12.40 -15.24 -4.88
C GLU A 326 -13.29 -15.22 -3.65
N VAL A 327 -14.23 -14.27 -3.65
CA VAL A 327 -15.27 -14.11 -2.64
C VAL A 327 -16.60 -14.39 -3.32
N ASN A 328 -17.31 -15.44 -2.90
CA ASN A 328 -18.63 -15.77 -3.41
C ASN A 328 -19.70 -15.14 -2.53
N LEU A 329 -20.46 -14.18 -3.07
CA LEU A 329 -21.44 -13.41 -2.31
C LEU A 329 -22.72 -14.22 -2.00
N HIS A 330 -23.01 -15.26 -2.78
CA HIS A 330 -24.16 -16.14 -2.55
C HIS A 330 -23.86 -17.20 -1.49
N GLN A 331 -22.72 -17.88 -1.66
CA GLN A 331 -22.29 -18.96 -0.76
C GLN A 331 -21.68 -18.43 0.53
N LYS A 332 -21.34 -17.14 0.58
CA LYS A 332 -20.65 -16.46 1.68
C LYS A 332 -19.31 -17.11 2.02
N THR A 333 -18.53 -17.42 0.99
CA THR A 333 -17.23 -18.09 1.11
C THR A 333 -16.11 -17.29 0.47
N VAL A 334 -14.89 -17.51 0.96
CA VAL A 334 -13.63 -16.98 0.45
C VAL A 334 -12.71 -18.15 0.15
N LYS A 335 -12.08 -18.14 -1.03
CA LYS A 335 -11.07 -19.13 -1.44
C LYS A 335 -9.88 -18.48 -2.13
N LYS A 336 -8.68 -19.05 -1.93
CA LYS A 336 -7.49 -18.67 -2.71
C LYS A 336 -7.62 -19.08 -4.18
N VAL A 337 -7.23 -18.17 -5.07
CA VAL A 337 -7.19 -18.41 -6.52
C VAL A 337 -5.77 -18.30 -7.07
N ALA A 338 -4.97 -17.36 -6.56
CA ALA A 338 -3.57 -17.25 -6.95
C ALA A 338 -2.66 -16.79 -5.82
N GLY A 339 -1.36 -17.08 -5.93
CA GLY A 339 -0.36 -16.61 -4.99
C GLY A 339 0.04 -17.64 -3.92
N LEU A 340 1.18 -17.38 -3.29
CA LEU A 340 1.68 -18.11 -2.13
C LEU A 340 1.55 -17.22 -0.89
N PRO A 341 0.65 -17.56 0.05
CA PRO A 341 0.41 -16.74 1.24
C PRO A 341 1.67 -16.46 2.04
N GLY A 342 1.90 -15.20 2.37
CA GLY A 342 3.04 -14.76 3.18
C GLY A 342 4.40 -14.90 2.47
N VAL A 343 4.42 -15.22 1.18
CA VAL A 343 5.65 -15.32 0.38
C VAL A 343 5.58 -14.33 -0.76
N ARG A 344 6.39 -13.28 -0.67
CA ARG A 344 6.58 -12.34 -1.77
C ARG A 344 7.20 -13.04 -2.98
N GLY A 345 6.62 -12.83 -4.16
CA GLY A 345 7.10 -13.43 -5.40
C GLY A 345 8.21 -12.66 -6.10
N PHE A 346 9.19 -13.39 -6.63
CA PHE A 346 10.26 -12.86 -7.49
C PHE A 346 10.17 -13.35 -8.94
N ASP A 347 9.17 -14.17 -9.25
CA ASP A 347 8.93 -14.63 -10.62
C ASP A 347 8.49 -13.44 -11.48
N ARG A 348 9.14 -13.27 -12.64
CA ARG A 348 8.92 -12.16 -13.57
C ARG A 348 8.22 -12.59 -14.86
N GLU A 349 7.96 -13.88 -15.00
CA GLU A 349 7.39 -14.49 -16.20
C GLU A 349 6.05 -15.17 -15.89
N GLY A 350 6.03 -15.98 -14.83
CA GLY A 350 4.91 -16.82 -14.46
C GLY A 350 4.56 -17.90 -15.48
N GLY A 351 3.42 -18.55 -15.26
CA GLY A 351 2.80 -19.49 -16.19
C GLY A 351 3.38 -20.90 -16.20
N LYS A 352 4.36 -21.18 -15.34
CA LYS A 352 4.98 -22.52 -15.20
C LYS A 352 4.37 -23.36 -14.09
N LYS A 353 3.63 -22.73 -13.17
CA LYS A 353 2.94 -23.37 -12.06
C LYS A 353 1.43 -23.07 -12.15
N PRO A 354 0.59 -23.91 -11.55
CA PRO A 354 -0.80 -23.57 -11.22
C PRO A 354 -0.90 -22.17 -10.61
N ALA A 355 -1.99 -21.44 -10.84
CA ALA A 355 -2.17 -20.09 -10.33
C ALA A 355 -2.01 -20.05 -8.79
N ILE A 356 -2.55 -21.07 -8.10
CA ILE A 356 -2.47 -21.23 -6.64
C ILE A 356 -1.05 -21.46 -6.09
N GLU A 357 -0.09 -21.81 -6.94
CA GLU A 357 1.32 -22.01 -6.59
C GLU A 357 2.25 -20.97 -7.23
N GLN A 358 1.68 -20.11 -8.08
CA GLN A 358 2.43 -19.07 -8.76
C GLN A 358 2.79 -17.98 -7.75
N MET A 359 4.08 -17.70 -7.65
CA MET A 359 4.59 -16.58 -6.88
C MET A 359 4.19 -15.28 -7.58
N ILE A 360 3.49 -14.39 -6.86
CA ILE A 360 3.10 -13.04 -7.29
C ILE A 360 3.52 -12.05 -6.19
N ALA A 361 3.47 -10.75 -6.46
CA ALA A 361 4.02 -9.75 -5.54
C ALA A 361 3.12 -8.52 -5.45
N SER A 362 2.39 -8.45 -4.35
CA SER A 362 1.60 -7.27 -3.98
C SER A 362 0.62 -6.86 -5.10
N PRO A 363 -0.32 -7.76 -5.47
CA PRO A 363 -1.37 -7.41 -6.43
C PRO A 363 -2.18 -6.23 -5.85
N TRP A 364 -2.36 -5.17 -6.63
CA TRP A 364 -2.88 -3.89 -6.13
C TRP A 364 -4.25 -3.54 -6.70
N ASP A 365 -4.47 -3.81 -7.98
CA ASP A 365 -5.78 -3.64 -8.64
C ASP A 365 -6.03 -4.77 -9.63
N ILE A 366 -7.30 -5.10 -9.86
CA ILE A 366 -7.71 -6.23 -10.69
C ILE A 366 -8.98 -5.90 -11.47
N LEU A 367 -9.05 -6.36 -12.71
CA LEU A 367 -10.15 -6.14 -13.62
C LEU A 367 -10.56 -7.46 -14.28
N HIS A 368 -11.86 -7.75 -14.25
CA HIS A 368 -12.44 -8.90 -14.94
C HIS A 368 -12.59 -8.61 -16.44
N LEU A 369 -12.24 -9.59 -17.27
CA LEU A 369 -12.25 -9.47 -18.74
C LEU A 369 -13.31 -10.34 -19.44
N GLY A 370 -14.00 -11.22 -18.70
CA GLY A 370 -14.82 -12.30 -19.26
C GLY A 370 -14.07 -13.63 -19.31
N ASP A 371 -14.80 -14.73 -19.49
CA ASP A 371 -14.27 -16.09 -19.70
C ASP A 371 -13.21 -16.53 -18.66
N GLY A 372 -13.43 -16.17 -17.39
CA GLY A 372 -12.49 -16.50 -16.29
C GLY A 372 -11.13 -15.78 -16.37
N GLN A 373 -11.00 -14.74 -17.19
CA GLN A 373 -9.78 -13.96 -17.33
C GLN A 373 -9.84 -12.67 -16.50
N PHE A 374 -8.74 -12.40 -15.80
CA PHE A 374 -8.56 -11.24 -14.97
C PHE A 374 -7.18 -10.65 -15.23
N ILE A 375 -7.12 -9.34 -15.47
CA ILE A 375 -5.86 -8.61 -15.57
C ILE A 375 -5.65 -7.82 -14.28
N TYR A 376 -4.42 -7.82 -13.77
CA TYR A 376 -4.12 -7.16 -12.51
C TYR A 376 -2.77 -6.44 -12.53
N ALA A 377 -2.70 -5.40 -11.73
CA ALA A 377 -1.49 -4.65 -11.47
C ALA A 377 -0.69 -5.36 -10.37
N ASN A 378 0.45 -5.94 -10.74
CA ASN A 378 1.35 -6.67 -9.82
C ASN A 378 2.44 -5.70 -9.35
N ALA A 379 2.07 -4.82 -8.43
CA ALA A 379 2.85 -3.64 -8.06
C ALA A 379 4.26 -3.97 -7.57
N GLY A 380 4.41 -5.05 -6.78
CA GLY A 380 5.67 -5.44 -6.14
C GLY A 380 6.72 -6.04 -7.07
N THR A 381 6.37 -6.29 -8.35
CA THR A 381 7.34 -6.64 -9.42
C THR A 381 7.31 -5.62 -10.56
N HIS A 382 6.56 -4.52 -10.42
CA HIS A 382 6.41 -3.50 -11.45
C HIS A 382 5.95 -4.06 -12.81
N GLN A 383 4.89 -4.86 -12.78
CA GLN A 383 4.36 -5.54 -13.96
C GLN A 383 2.83 -5.55 -13.98
N ILE A 384 2.27 -5.75 -15.18
CA ILE A 384 0.87 -6.09 -15.38
C ILE A 384 0.79 -7.59 -15.68
N TRP A 385 -0.08 -8.29 -14.99
CA TRP A 385 -0.21 -9.74 -15.06
C TRP A 385 -1.63 -10.16 -15.43
N MET A 386 -1.74 -11.37 -15.98
CA MET A 386 -3.00 -12.03 -16.29
C MET A 386 -3.17 -13.25 -15.38
N LEU A 387 -4.38 -13.42 -14.88
CA LEU A 387 -4.89 -14.63 -14.24
C LEU A 387 -5.97 -15.22 -15.15
N ASP A 388 -5.79 -16.47 -15.56
CA ASP A 388 -6.78 -17.25 -16.29
C ASP A 388 -7.20 -18.41 -15.37
N THR A 389 -8.42 -18.32 -14.81
CA THR A 389 -8.92 -19.30 -13.84
C THR A 389 -9.35 -20.60 -14.50
N GLU A 390 -9.71 -20.57 -15.79
CA GLU A 390 -10.08 -21.78 -16.53
C GLU A 390 -8.84 -22.61 -16.88
N LYS A 391 -7.73 -21.94 -17.20
CA LYS A 391 -6.43 -22.58 -17.48
C LYS A 391 -5.53 -22.73 -16.25
N ASP A 392 -6.01 -22.30 -15.07
CA ASP A 392 -5.28 -22.31 -13.81
C ASP A 392 -3.87 -21.71 -13.95
N ARG A 393 -3.78 -20.48 -14.48
CA ARG A 393 -2.50 -19.89 -14.86
C ARG A 393 -2.43 -18.40 -14.55
N CYS A 394 -1.35 -18.01 -13.85
CA CYS A 394 -0.94 -16.61 -13.68
C CYS A 394 0.35 -16.34 -14.48
N TYR A 395 0.40 -15.28 -15.28
CA TYR A 395 1.59 -14.95 -16.09
C TYR A 395 1.71 -13.46 -16.37
N ARG A 396 2.93 -13.01 -16.63
CA ARG A 396 3.21 -11.63 -17.05
C ARG A 396 2.48 -11.33 -18.36
N TYR A 397 1.69 -10.26 -18.35
CA TYR A 397 1.08 -9.67 -19.53
C TYR A 397 1.94 -8.55 -20.12
N SER A 398 2.49 -7.68 -19.27
CA SER A 398 3.36 -6.56 -19.67
C SER A 398 4.36 -6.18 -18.56
N GLY A 399 5.58 -5.81 -18.93
CA GLY A 399 6.62 -5.27 -18.05
C GLY A 399 7.85 -6.16 -17.88
N SER A 400 9.05 -5.59 -17.98
CA SER A 400 10.32 -6.30 -17.76
C SER A 400 10.67 -6.56 -16.28
N ALA A 401 9.85 -6.06 -15.37
CA ALA A 401 10.08 -5.94 -13.92
C ALA A 401 11.15 -4.93 -13.49
N ALA A 402 11.82 -4.25 -14.43
CA ALA A 402 12.61 -3.07 -14.08
C ALA A 402 11.67 -1.92 -13.74
N GLU A 403 11.97 -1.22 -12.65
CA GLU A 403 11.24 -0.02 -12.25
C GLU A 403 11.61 1.15 -13.17
N GLY A 404 10.62 1.69 -13.89
CA GLY A 404 10.85 2.75 -14.87
C GLY A 404 9.58 3.22 -15.57
N ASN A 405 9.68 4.31 -16.34
CA ASN A 405 8.61 4.87 -17.16
C ASN A 405 8.86 4.63 -18.66
N TYR A 406 9.18 3.38 -19.03
CA TYR A 406 9.56 3.05 -20.41
C TYR A 406 8.39 2.43 -21.17
N ASN A 407 8.05 3.04 -22.30
CA ASN A 407 6.97 2.62 -23.19
C ASN A 407 7.56 1.78 -24.33
N ALA A 408 7.17 0.51 -24.38
CA ALA A 408 7.64 -0.45 -25.37
C ALA A 408 6.63 -1.61 -25.49
N GLY A 409 7.02 -2.66 -26.22
CA GLY A 409 6.23 -3.89 -26.30
C GLY A 409 6.06 -4.59 -24.94
N PRO A 410 5.25 -5.67 -24.90
CA PRO A 410 4.87 -6.36 -23.67
C PRO A 410 6.04 -6.75 -22.76
N THR A 411 7.14 -7.26 -23.31
CA THR A 411 8.26 -7.76 -22.50
C THR A 411 9.21 -6.67 -22.05
N ASP A 412 9.29 -5.58 -22.80
CA ASP A 412 10.36 -4.59 -22.66
C ASP A 412 9.91 -3.31 -21.94
N SER A 413 8.59 -3.08 -21.87
CA SER A 413 8.04 -1.96 -21.11
C SER A 413 8.55 -2.00 -19.66
N GLN A 414 8.72 -0.83 -19.05
CA GLN A 414 9.06 -0.71 -17.64
C GLN A 414 7.90 -0.01 -16.97
N TRP A 415 7.42 -0.57 -15.87
CA TRP A 415 6.41 0.03 -15.01
C TRP A 415 7.03 0.44 -13.69
N ALA A 416 6.34 1.29 -12.95
CA ALA A 416 6.81 1.84 -11.69
C ALA A 416 5.63 1.79 -10.71
N GLN A 417 5.47 0.61 -10.10
CA GLN A 417 4.42 0.32 -9.11
C GLN A 417 3.01 0.60 -9.67
N PRO A 418 2.59 -0.10 -10.75
CA PRO A 418 1.25 0.06 -11.28
C PRO A 418 0.23 -0.29 -10.19
N SER A 419 -0.73 0.60 -9.95
CA SER A 419 -1.62 0.51 -8.78
C SER A 419 -3.11 0.63 -9.12
N GLY A 420 -3.45 1.05 -10.34
CA GLY A 420 -4.83 1.11 -10.81
C GLY A 420 -4.94 0.66 -12.25
N ILE A 421 -6.01 -0.06 -12.60
CA ILE A 421 -6.26 -0.53 -13.96
C ILE A 421 -7.73 -0.42 -14.34
N THR A 422 -8.03 0.03 -15.55
CA THR A 422 -9.38 0.07 -16.10
C THR A 422 -9.37 -0.14 -17.61
N LEU A 423 -10.44 -0.70 -18.17
CA LEU A 423 -10.61 -0.85 -19.62
C LEU A 423 -11.39 0.36 -20.14
N GLY A 424 -10.89 0.95 -21.22
CA GLY A 424 -11.62 2.00 -21.92
C GLY A 424 -11.25 2.12 -23.38
N LEU A 425 -11.78 3.15 -24.03
CA LEU A 425 -11.57 3.42 -25.44
C LEU A 425 -10.78 4.71 -25.64
N TRP A 426 -9.85 4.69 -26.59
CA TRP A 426 -9.18 5.89 -27.08
C TRP A 426 -9.09 5.83 -28.60
N ASN A 427 -9.68 6.84 -29.26
CA ASN A 427 -9.83 6.90 -30.72
C ASN A 427 -10.46 5.60 -31.27
N GLY A 428 -11.53 5.13 -30.60
CA GLY A 428 -12.24 3.89 -30.96
C GLY A 428 -11.48 2.58 -30.73
N ASN A 429 -10.26 2.62 -30.18
CA ASN A 429 -9.46 1.42 -29.90
C ASN A 429 -9.49 1.08 -28.41
N PRO A 430 -9.51 -0.21 -28.03
CA PRO A 430 -9.50 -0.62 -26.63
C PRO A 430 -8.11 -0.53 -26.00
N TYR A 431 -8.07 -0.01 -24.77
CA TYR A 431 -6.86 0.15 -23.96
C TYR A 431 -7.10 -0.28 -22.52
N TYR A 432 -6.08 -0.88 -21.90
CA TYR A 432 -5.97 -0.90 -20.45
C TYR A 432 -5.31 0.39 -20.01
N PHE A 433 -6.05 1.30 -19.38
CA PHE A 433 -5.50 2.49 -18.72
C PHE A 433 -4.96 2.12 -17.36
N ILE A 434 -3.77 2.62 -17.03
CA ILE A 434 -3.00 2.24 -15.85
C ILE A 434 -2.53 3.50 -15.14
N ALA A 435 -2.82 3.56 -13.84
CA ALA A 435 -2.17 4.47 -12.91
C ALA A 435 -0.81 3.87 -12.52
N ASP A 436 0.27 4.50 -12.96
CA ASP A 436 1.64 4.09 -12.72
C ASP A 436 2.26 5.03 -11.67
N SER A 437 2.19 4.59 -10.41
CA SER A 437 2.24 5.47 -9.24
C SER A 437 3.61 6.10 -9.03
N GLU A 438 4.67 5.28 -9.03
CA GLU A 438 6.04 5.73 -8.71
C GLU A 438 6.65 6.59 -9.82
N SER A 439 6.16 6.46 -11.05
CA SER A 439 6.50 7.33 -12.19
C SER A 439 5.60 8.57 -12.30
N SER A 440 4.54 8.65 -11.48
CA SER A 440 3.57 9.74 -11.46
C SER A 440 2.96 10.04 -12.82
N CYS A 441 2.50 8.98 -13.50
CA CYS A 441 1.93 9.09 -14.83
C CYS A 441 0.71 8.18 -15.03
N ILE A 442 -0.11 8.54 -16.02
CA ILE A 442 -1.13 7.65 -16.57
C ILE A 442 -0.62 7.14 -17.90
N ARG A 443 -0.63 5.82 -18.04
CA ARG A 443 -0.20 5.11 -19.24
C ARG A 443 -1.27 4.13 -19.66
N ALA A 444 -1.11 3.55 -20.83
CA ALA A 444 -2.03 2.53 -21.30
C ALA A 444 -1.33 1.43 -22.06
N ILE A 445 -1.98 0.27 -22.15
CA ILE A 445 -1.59 -0.81 -23.07
C ILE A 445 -2.63 -0.86 -24.19
N ASN A 446 -2.19 -0.71 -25.43
CA ASN A 446 -3.06 -0.89 -26.59
C ASN A 446 -3.41 -2.39 -26.73
N LEU A 447 -4.69 -2.77 -26.70
CA LEU A 447 -5.04 -4.19 -26.74
C LEU A 447 -4.82 -4.85 -28.11
N LYS A 448 -4.68 -4.07 -29.19
CA LYS A 448 -4.38 -4.58 -30.54
C LYS A 448 -2.88 -4.81 -30.73
N THR A 449 -2.04 -3.81 -30.41
CA THR A 449 -0.58 -3.91 -30.61
C THR A 449 0.15 -4.53 -29.42
N LYS A 450 -0.49 -4.55 -28.25
CA LYS A 450 0.06 -4.93 -26.93
C LYS A 450 1.18 -4.01 -26.43
N GLU A 451 1.39 -2.87 -27.07
CA GLU A 451 2.42 -1.90 -26.67
C GLU A 451 1.92 -1.01 -25.54
N ALA A 452 2.82 -0.70 -24.61
CA ALA A 452 2.63 0.35 -23.62
C ALA A 452 2.83 1.73 -24.26
N VAL A 453 1.97 2.67 -23.92
CA VAL A 453 1.99 4.06 -24.40
C VAL A 453 1.80 5.02 -23.23
N GLY A 454 2.55 6.13 -23.23
CA GLY A 454 2.38 7.21 -22.26
C GLY A 454 1.23 8.14 -22.65
N ILE A 455 0.45 8.61 -21.67
CA ILE A 455 -0.65 9.55 -21.89
C ILE A 455 -0.33 10.91 -21.27
N VAL A 456 -0.12 10.96 -19.96
CA VAL A 456 0.18 12.19 -19.19
C VAL A 456 1.10 11.91 -18.02
N GLY A 457 1.87 12.91 -17.58
CA GLY A 457 2.75 12.81 -16.42
C GLY A 457 4.11 12.16 -16.74
N GLY A 458 4.99 12.12 -15.74
CA GLY A 458 6.35 11.61 -15.86
C GLY A 458 7.30 12.48 -16.71
N ASP A 459 8.39 11.87 -17.15
CA ASP A 459 9.46 12.50 -17.93
C ASP A 459 9.75 11.74 -19.22
N SER A 460 10.31 12.46 -20.20
CA SER A 460 10.93 11.89 -21.41
C SER A 460 12.12 10.97 -21.10
N ASN A 461 12.88 11.25 -20.04
CA ASN A 461 13.85 10.32 -19.50
C ASN A 461 13.13 9.29 -18.64
N TYR A 462 12.91 8.09 -19.20
CA TYR A 462 12.18 7.02 -18.54
C TYR A 462 12.75 6.55 -17.20
N ARG A 463 14.01 6.90 -16.88
CA ARG A 463 14.63 6.60 -15.57
C ARG A 463 14.35 7.67 -14.51
N ASN A 464 13.83 8.83 -14.90
CA ASN A 464 13.47 9.89 -13.96
C ASN A 464 12.10 9.59 -13.34
N LEU A 465 12.11 9.00 -12.14
CA LEU A 465 10.91 8.73 -11.33
C LEU A 465 10.55 9.88 -10.37
N PHE A 466 11.16 11.05 -10.53
CA PHE A 466 10.94 12.24 -9.68
C PHE A 466 10.20 13.37 -10.44
N ALA A 467 9.64 13.08 -11.62
CA ALA A 467 8.91 14.04 -12.43
C ALA A 467 7.43 14.17 -12.01
N PHE A 468 7.21 14.50 -10.74
CA PHE A 468 5.90 14.66 -10.12
C PHE A 468 5.54 16.14 -9.88
N GLY A 469 4.30 16.39 -9.44
CA GLY A 469 3.79 17.72 -9.08
C GLY A 469 2.29 17.80 -9.33
N ASP A 470 1.74 19.02 -9.36
CA ASP A 470 0.31 19.26 -9.57
C ASP A 470 0.09 20.30 -10.67
N VAL A 471 0.09 19.84 -11.93
CA VAL A 471 -0.05 20.71 -13.11
C VAL A 471 -0.99 20.06 -14.09
N ASP A 472 -2.08 20.75 -14.42
CA ASP A 472 -3.01 20.33 -15.47
C ASP A 472 -2.39 20.57 -16.86
N GLY A 473 -2.71 19.71 -17.82
CA GLY A 473 -2.14 19.78 -19.17
C GLY A 473 -2.07 18.43 -19.86
N PHE A 474 -1.21 18.30 -20.87
CA PHE A 474 -1.09 17.07 -21.66
C PHE A 474 0.37 16.57 -21.72
N GLY A 475 0.55 15.27 -21.99
CA GLY A 475 1.86 14.63 -22.07
C GLY A 475 2.75 14.91 -20.85
N PHE A 476 4.04 15.14 -21.09
CA PHE A 476 5.01 15.49 -20.05
C PHE A 476 4.91 16.94 -19.55
N LYS A 477 3.89 17.72 -19.89
CA LYS A 477 3.64 19.02 -19.26
C LYS A 477 2.70 18.89 -18.06
N ALA A 478 1.79 17.90 -18.11
CA ALA A 478 0.99 17.54 -16.96
C ALA A 478 1.88 16.98 -15.86
N ARG A 479 1.50 17.22 -14.61
CA ARG A 479 2.12 16.63 -13.43
C ARG A 479 1.03 16.06 -12.52
N LEU A 480 1.31 14.85 -12.07
CA LEU A 480 0.57 14.10 -11.07
C LEU A 480 1.53 13.79 -9.92
N GLN A 481 1.00 13.31 -8.80
CA GLN A 481 1.79 12.88 -7.65
C GLN A 481 1.20 11.58 -7.13
N HIS A 482 1.93 10.48 -7.37
CA HIS A 482 1.57 9.12 -6.95
C HIS A 482 0.09 8.74 -7.23
N PRO A 483 -0.38 8.81 -8.49
CA PRO A 483 -1.77 8.47 -8.79
C PRO A 483 -2.02 6.97 -8.59
N ILE A 484 -3.00 6.58 -7.79
CA ILE A 484 -3.32 5.17 -7.52
C ILE A 484 -4.55 4.70 -8.32
N GLY A 485 -5.63 5.48 -8.32
CA GLY A 485 -6.91 5.05 -8.89
C GLY A 485 -7.14 5.50 -10.32
N VAL A 486 -7.69 4.61 -11.15
CA VAL A 486 -8.29 4.99 -12.45
C VAL A 486 -9.63 4.29 -12.66
N ASN A 487 -10.58 4.98 -13.27
CA ASN A 487 -11.86 4.39 -13.70
C ASN A 487 -12.38 5.08 -14.96
N TYR A 488 -12.65 4.32 -16.01
CA TYR A 488 -13.15 4.84 -17.29
C TYR A 488 -14.67 4.67 -17.38
N CYS A 489 -15.37 5.72 -17.80
CA CYS A 489 -16.79 5.69 -18.10
C CYS A 489 -17.02 5.78 -19.61
N SER A 490 -17.63 4.75 -20.20
CA SER A 490 -17.94 4.71 -21.64
C SER A 490 -19.08 5.64 -22.05
N LEU A 491 -19.96 6.04 -21.13
CA LEU A 491 -21.12 6.89 -21.45
C LEU A 491 -20.73 8.34 -21.77
N ASN A 492 -19.71 8.85 -21.08
CA ASN A 492 -19.18 10.19 -21.32
C ASN A 492 -17.77 10.19 -21.94
N ASN A 493 -17.19 8.99 -22.16
CA ASN A 493 -15.82 8.79 -22.64
C ASN A 493 -14.77 9.52 -21.78
N GLN A 494 -14.94 9.49 -20.45
CA GLN A 494 -14.01 10.12 -19.52
C GLN A 494 -13.27 9.08 -18.67
N LEU A 495 -11.97 9.33 -18.46
CA LEU A 495 -11.15 8.65 -17.47
C LEU A 495 -11.04 9.53 -16.23
N TYR A 496 -11.45 9.00 -15.09
CA TYR A 496 -11.24 9.60 -13.78
C TYR A 496 -9.95 9.05 -13.17
N VAL A 497 -9.14 9.95 -12.61
CA VAL A 497 -7.82 9.66 -12.04
C VAL A 497 -7.79 10.14 -10.60
N ALA A 498 -7.48 9.25 -9.66
CA ALA A 498 -7.20 9.61 -8.28
C ALA A 498 -5.73 10.04 -8.21
N ASP A 499 -5.49 11.34 -8.24
CA ASP A 499 -4.18 11.95 -8.11
C ASP A 499 -3.85 12.08 -6.62
N THR A 500 -3.53 10.93 -6.03
CA THR A 500 -3.66 10.63 -4.60
C THR A 500 -2.89 11.62 -3.72
N TYR A 501 -1.61 11.85 -4.00
CA TYR A 501 -0.77 12.74 -3.18
C TYR A 501 -0.97 14.23 -3.49
N ASN A 502 -1.73 14.55 -4.53
CA ASN A 502 -2.24 15.91 -4.74
C ASN A 502 -3.64 16.10 -4.14
N HIS A 503 -4.21 15.07 -3.52
CA HIS A 503 -5.53 15.07 -2.89
C HIS A 503 -6.64 15.54 -3.85
N LYS A 504 -6.59 15.05 -5.10
CA LYS A 504 -7.49 15.46 -6.17
C LYS A 504 -8.03 14.27 -6.95
N ILE A 505 -9.22 14.45 -7.51
CA ILE A 505 -9.63 13.68 -8.68
C ILE A 505 -9.43 14.56 -9.91
N LYS A 506 -8.72 14.01 -10.90
CA LYS A 506 -8.53 14.61 -12.21
C LYS A 506 -9.29 13.83 -13.28
N VAL A 507 -9.59 14.49 -14.39
CA VAL A 507 -10.39 13.93 -15.49
C VAL A 507 -9.67 14.11 -16.81
N MET A 508 -9.79 13.10 -17.67
CA MET A 508 -9.32 13.11 -19.04
C MET A 508 -10.48 12.79 -19.97
N ASP A 509 -10.69 13.61 -21.00
CA ASP A 509 -11.81 13.49 -21.93
C ASP A 509 -11.36 12.86 -23.26
N PHE A 510 -11.88 11.66 -23.54
CA PHE A 510 -11.61 10.88 -24.75
C PHE A 510 -12.78 10.94 -25.76
N SER A 511 -13.74 11.86 -25.60
CA SER A 511 -14.88 12.02 -26.50
C SER A 511 -14.49 12.49 -27.91
N GLN A 512 -13.36 13.18 -28.04
CA GLN A 512 -12.82 13.63 -29.31
C GLN A 512 -11.58 12.83 -29.69
N GLU A 513 -11.44 12.53 -30.99
CA GLU A 513 -10.21 11.93 -31.48
C GLU A 513 -9.03 12.89 -31.30
N ALA A 514 -8.11 12.54 -30.42
CA ALA A 514 -6.97 13.37 -30.11
C ALA A 514 -5.74 12.51 -29.86
N LYS A 515 -4.58 12.98 -30.35
CA LYS A 515 -3.29 12.37 -30.02
C LYS A 515 -2.83 12.73 -28.60
N ASN A 516 -3.18 13.92 -28.13
CA ASN A 516 -2.83 14.42 -26.80
C ASN A 516 -4.12 14.71 -26.05
N VAL A 517 -4.40 13.92 -25.03
CA VAL A 517 -5.56 14.10 -24.16
C VAL A 517 -5.08 14.80 -22.88
N PRO A 518 -5.58 16.01 -22.55
CA PRO A 518 -5.18 16.68 -21.33
C PRO A 518 -5.81 16.01 -20.10
N VAL A 519 -5.11 16.09 -18.97
CA VAL A 519 -5.63 15.80 -17.63
C VAL A 519 -5.89 17.12 -16.91
N ILE A 520 -7.10 17.27 -16.38
CA ILE A 520 -7.60 18.49 -15.74
C ILE A 520 -8.10 18.18 -14.34
N SER A 521 -7.78 19.03 -13.37
CA SER A 521 -8.29 18.95 -12.00
C SER A 521 -9.81 19.13 -11.98
N TRP A 522 -10.54 18.22 -11.34
CA TRP A 522 -11.99 18.29 -11.26
C TRP A 522 -12.48 18.61 -9.85
N ILE A 523 -12.06 17.85 -8.84
CA ILE A 523 -12.41 18.06 -7.43
C ILE A 523 -11.19 17.83 -6.53
N GLY A 524 -11.21 18.41 -5.33
CA GLY A 524 -10.11 18.33 -4.37
C GLY A 524 -9.11 19.49 -4.49
N THR A 525 -8.14 19.53 -3.57
CA THR A 525 -7.10 20.57 -3.52
C THR A 525 -5.83 20.03 -2.86
N SER A 526 -4.68 20.44 -3.39
CA SER A 526 -3.34 20.12 -2.88
C SER A 526 -2.83 21.13 -1.84
N THR A 527 -3.59 22.20 -1.57
CA THR A 527 -3.13 23.31 -0.71
C THR A 527 -3.51 23.16 0.75
N GLU A 528 -4.39 22.22 1.10
CA GLU A 528 -4.84 22.04 2.48
C GLU A 528 -3.79 21.27 3.28
N LYS A 529 -3.31 21.88 4.37
CA LYS A 529 -2.48 21.19 5.37
C LYS A 529 -3.38 20.50 6.38
N ASN A 530 -3.06 19.26 6.77
CA ASN A 530 -3.92 18.41 7.59
C ASN A 530 -5.35 18.29 7.00
N PRO A 531 -5.49 17.69 5.80
CA PRO A 531 -6.78 17.51 5.15
C PRO A 531 -7.82 16.87 6.07
N ARG A 532 -9.07 17.29 5.90
CA ARG A 532 -10.24 16.79 6.64
C ARG A 532 -11.41 16.61 5.70
N VAL A 533 -12.44 15.92 6.15
CA VAL A 533 -13.67 15.73 5.38
C VAL A 533 -14.39 17.07 5.23
N VAL A 534 -14.42 17.58 3.99
CA VAL A 534 -15.25 18.73 3.61
C VAL A 534 -16.02 18.36 2.35
N ASP A 535 -17.35 18.43 2.45
CA ASP A 535 -18.30 18.19 1.36
C ASP A 535 -18.58 19.48 0.55
N GLY A 536 -19.38 19.37 -0.51
CA GLY A 536 -19.83 20.46 -1.38
C GLY A 536 -19.00 20.60 -2.65
N LYS A 537 -19.04 21.78 -3.27
CA LYS A 537 -18.39 22.06 -4.58
C LYS A 537 -16.88 22.35 -4.50
N LYS A 538 -16.35 22.52 -3.29
CA LYS A 538 -14.91 22.70 -3.04
C LYS A 538 -14.46 21.71 -1.96
N PRO A 539 -14.57 20.41 -2.26
CA PRO A 539 -14.36 19.40 -1.26
C PRO A 539 -12.87 19.26 -0.95
N ILE A 540 -12.55 18.86 0.27
CA ILE A 540 -11.16 18.53 0.67
C ILE A 540 -11.07 17.01 0.70
N LEU A 541 -10.27 16.42 -0.20
CA LEU A 541 -9.93 15.00 -0.20
C LEU A 541 -8.65 14.78 0.63
N ASN A 542 -8.37 13.52 0.96
CA ASN A 542 -7.14 13.12 1.62
C ASN A 542 -6.71 11.74 1.11
N GLU A 543 -5.63 11.73 0.31
CA GLU A 543 -5.13 10.52 -0.35
C GLU A 543 -6.24 9.63 -0.95
N PRO A 544 -7.06 10.11 -1.91
CA PRO A 544 -8.07 9.27 -2.53
C PRO A 544 -7.43 8.17 -3.39
N ASN A 545 -7.84 6.91 -3.19
CA ASN A 545 -7.24 5.76 -3.89
C ASN A 545 -8.21 5.10 -4.88
N GLY A 546 -9.41 4.75 -4.42
CA GLY A 546 -10.37 3.97 -5.21
C GLY A 546 -11.39 4.84 -5.93
N LEU A 547 -11.71 4.48 -7.18
CA LEU A 547 -12.73 5.16 -7.99
C LEU A 547 -13.67 4.15 -8.64
N TRP A 548 -14.96 4.50 -8.70
CA TRP A 548 -15.95 3.73 -9.45
C TRP A 548 -17.06 4.62 -10.01
N THR A 549 -17.36 4.50 -11.31
CA THR A 549 -18.46 5.26 -11.93
C THR A 549 -19.81 4.69 -11.55
N VAL A 550 -20.76 5.56 -11.23
CA VAL A 550 -22.15 5.20 -10.94
C VAL A 550 -23.01 5.50 -12.16
N VAL A 551 -23.68 4.47 -12.65
CA VAL A 551 -24.58 4.53 -13.82
C VAL A 551 -25.96 4.04 -13.39
N LYS A 552 -27.01 4.81 -13.67
CA LYS A 552 -28.39 4.47 -13.33
C LYS A 552 -29.32 4.82 -14.49
N GLY A 553 -30.07 3.84 -14.98
CA GLY A 553 -30.95 4.01 -16.15
C GLY A 553 -30.19 4.33 -17.43
N GLY A 554 -28.96 3.83 -17.57
CA GLY A 554 -28.07 4.15 -18.70
C GLY A 554 -27.49 5.56 -18.68
N GLU A 555 -27.61 6.28 -17.56
CA GLU A 555 -27.06 7.63 -17.39
C GLU A 555 -25.95 7.65 -16.35
N PHE A 556 -24.85 8.31 -16.68
CA PHE A 556 -23.79 8.62 -15.73
C PHE A 556 -24.31 9.57 -14.64
N LYS A 557 -24.23 9.15 -13.38
CA LYS A 557 -24.67 9.96 -12.23
C LYS A 557 -23.52 10.60 -11.47
N GLY A 558 -22.31 10.07 -11.58
CA GLY A 558 -21.16 10.51 -10.83
C GLY A 558 -20.16 9.39 -10.59
N ILE A 559 -19.25 9.61 -9.64
CA ILE A 559 -18.30 8.60 -9.18
C ILE A 559 -18.34 8.42 -7.67
N LEU A 560 -18.10 7.20 -7.22
CA LEU A 560 -17.69 6.89 -5.87
C LEU A 560 -16.17 7.09 -5.75
N VAL A 561 -15.77 7.64 -4.61
CA VAL A 561 -14.38 7.89 -4.24
C VAL A 561 -14.12 7.23 -2.89
N ALA A 562 -13.16 6.32 -2.83
CA ALA A 562 -12.59 5.87 -1.56
C ALA A 562 -11.57 6.92 -1.11
N ASP A 563 -11.99 7.79 -0.21
CA ASP A 563 -11.20 8.91 0.31
C ASP A 563 -10.38 8.43 1.51
N THR A 564 -9.32 7.70 1.19
CA THR A 564 -8.63 6.77 2.09
C THR A 564 -8.07 7.45 3.34
N GLY A 565 -7.41 8.60 3.21
CA GLY A 565 -6.86 9.34 4.35
C GLY A 565 -7.94 9.96 5.25
N ASN A 566 -9.17 10.13 4.74
CA ASN A 566 -10.32 10.63 5.48
C ASN A 566 -11.22 9.51 6.04
N ASN A 567 -10.86 8.23 5.82
CA ASN A 567 -11.60 7.07 6.32
C ASN A 567 -13.07 7.01 5.89
N CYS A 568 -13.40 7.44 4.67
CA CYS A 568 -14.80 7.47 4.20
C CYS A 568 -14.95 7.17 2.70
N ILE A 569 -16.19 6.89 2.29
CA ILE A 569 -16.59 6.84 0.88
C ILE A 569 -17.37 8.09 0.54
N ARG A 570 -17.05 8.70 -0.61
CA ARG A 570 -17.72 9.91 -1.10
C ARG A 570 -18.33 9.69 -2.46
N MET A 571 -19.42 10.40 -2.74
CA MET A 571 -20.07 10.44 -4.05
C MET A 571 -19.87 11.83 -4.64
N ALA A 572 -19.30 11.90 -5.85
CA ALA A 572 -19.12 13.12 -6.60
C ALA A 572 -20.04 13.13 -7.83
N THR A 573 -20.92 14.14 -7.93
CA THR A 573 -21.81 14.34 -9.09
C THR A 573 -21.09 15.08 -10.21
N LEU A 574 -21.66 15.05 -11.42
CA LEU A 574 -21.08 15.66 -12.62
C LEU A 574 -20.73 17.16 -12.45
N ASP A 575 -21.52 17.91 -11.67
CA ASP A 575 -21.32 19.33 -11.41
C ASP A 575 -20.27 19.63 -10.32
N GLY A 576 -19.54 18.59 -9.87
CA GLY A 576 -18.46 18.68 -8.90
C GLY A 576 -18.93 18.79 -7.45
N GLU A 577 -20.22 18.59 -7.18
CA GLU A 577 -20.71 18.49 -5.81
C GLU A 577 -20.35 17.13 -5.22
N VAL A 578 -19.69 17.16 -4.06
CA VAL A 578 -19.24 15.95 -3.37
C VAL A 578 -19.95 15.83 -2.05
N LYS A 579 -20.43 14.62 -1.76
CA LYS A 579 -21.06 14.28 -0.49
C LYS A 579 -20.43 13.05 0.11
N THR A 580 -20.19 13.08 1.41
CA THR A 580 -19.76 11.92 2.18
C THR A 580 -20.95 10.99 2.40
N LEU A 581 -20.78 9.72 2.04
CA LEU A 581 -21.80 8.70 2.30
C LEU A 581 -21.71 8.26 3.77
N GLU A 582 -22.85 8.13 4.43
CA GLU A 582 -22.93 7.70 5.82
C GLU A 582 -23.55 6.31 5.89
N PHE A 583 -22.81 5.33 6.37
CA PHE A 583 -23.29 3.96 6.52
C PHE A 583 -23.63 3.62 7.97
N LYS A 584 -24.61 2.74 8.16
CA LYS A 584 -25.08 2.26 9.46
C LYS A 584 -24.87 0.76 9.60
N GLY A 585 -24.54 0.31 10.81
CA GLY A 585 -24.42 -1.11 11.14
C GLY A 585 -23.12 -1.78 10.67
N ILE A 586 -22.09 -1.00 10.28
CA ILE A 586 -20.76 -1.54 10.08
C ILE A 586 -20.17 -1.85 11.46
N PRO A 587 -19.81 -3.11 11.78
CA PRO A 587 -19.30 -3.47 13.10
C PRO A 587 -17.90 -2.92 13.33
N ASP A 588 -17.60 -2.53 14.58
CA ASP A 588 -16.25 -2.18 15.00
C ASP A 588 -15.39 -3.45 15.09
N VAL A 589 -14.26 -3.45 14.39
CA VAL A 589 -13.31 -4.57 14.39
C VAL A 589 -12.73 -4.79 15.79
N ARG A 590 -12.55 -3.73 16.59
CA ARG A 590 -11.97 -3.81 17.94
C ARG A 590 -12.84 -4.64 18.88
N GLU A 591 -14.16 -4.43 18.84
CA GLU A 591 -15.13 -5.22 19.61
C GLU A 591 -15.21 -6.66 19.09
N THR A 592 -15.10 -6.84 17.77
CA THR A 592 -15.16 -8.17 17.14
C THR A 592 -13.97 -9.05 17.55
N ILE A 593 -12.76 -8.49 17.53
CA ILE A 593 -11.53 -9.23 17.90
C ILE A 593 -11.50 -9.58 19.39
N GLN A 594 -11.88 -8.66 20.28
CA GLN A 594 -11.90 -8.90 21.74
C GLN A 594 -12.84 -10.05 22.13
N ASN A 595 -13.97 -10.21 21.44
CA ASN A 595 -14.90 -11.32 21.68
C ASN A 595 -14.37 -12.67 21.17
N CYS A 596 -13.53 -12.67 20.14
CA CYS A 596 -12.92 -13.88 19.61
C CYS A 596 -11.86 -14.51 20.55
N ASP A 597 -11.19 -13.71 21.38
CA ASP A 597 -10.25 -14.24 22.39
C ASP A 597 -10.98 -14.99 23.53
N ASN A 598 -12.31 -14.83 23.64
CA ASN A 598 -13.18 -15.55 24.57
C ASN A 598 -13.94 -16.74 23.94
N GLY A 599 -13.58 -17.16 22.73
CA GLY A 599 -13.96 -18.45 22.16
C GLY A 599 -15.24 -18.51 21.32
N VAL A 600 -15.95 -17.40 21.06
CA VAL A 600 -17.02 -17.36 20.06
C VAL A 600 -17.07 -15.98 19.38
N CYS A 601 -16.83 -15.94 18.06
CA CYS A 601 -17.01 -14.74 17.26
C CYS A 601 -18.49 -14.63 16.85
N VAL A 602 -19.26 -13.72 17.46
CA VAL A 602 -20.59 -13.35 16.96
C VAL A 602 -20.70 -11.82 16.95
N PRO A 603 -20.76 -11.17 15.78
CA PRO A 603 -21.28 -9.82 15.68
C PRO A 603 -22.78 -9.86 16.01
N ASN A 604 -23.25 -9.04 16.95
CA ASN A 604 -24.69 -8.80 17.12
C ASN A 604 -25.14 -7.93 15.94
N PHE A 605 -25.75 -8.55 14.92
CA PHE A 605 -26.30 -7.88 13.73
C PHE A 605 -27.62 -7.15 14.02
#